data_AF-A0A7V1JF03-F1
#
_entry.id   AF-A0A7V1JF03-F1
#
_cell.length_a   1.000
_cell.length_b   1.000
_cell.length_c   1.000
_cell.angle_alpha   90.00
_cell.angle_beta   90.00
_cell.angle_gamma   90.00
#
_symmetry.space_group_name_H-M   'P 1'
#
loop_
_entity.id
_entity.type
_entity.pdbx_description
1 polymer ?
#
loop_
_entity_poly.entity_id
_entity_poly.type
_entity_poly.pdbx_seq_one_letter_code
_entity_poly.pdbx_strand_id
1 'polypeptide(L)'
;VGGLIAAQAVGVPAGLGSFTQWDEKLDAHIAMSLMSIQAIKSVEIGLGVKSAFIKGSKYQDSIYYDDVKKVYYRKTDNAGGIEGGMSNGGAINVRCAMKPIPTLMKPYLDTADLKTGEAKKAFRERSDICAVPAASIVAEAALSFSICLFFLKKFGGDGLEEIKHNYEGWTKSGDDSAKK
;
A
#
# COMPACT_ATOMS: atom_id res chain seq x y z
N VAL A 1 -2.69 -17.69 14.84
CA VAL A 1 -1.39 -17.11 14.38
C VAL A 1 -1.66 -15.83 13.58
N GLY A 2 -0.67 -14.95 13.49
CA GLY A 2 -0.68 -13.77 12.60
C GLY A 2 0.10 -14.06 11.33
N GLY A 3 0.50 -13.02 10.59
CA GLY A 3 1.33 -13.20 9.40
C GLY A 3 1.65 -11.90 8.66
N LEU A 4 2.47 -12.03 7.62
CA LEU A 4 2.77 -10.97 6.66
C LEU A 4 1.91 -11.15 5.42
N ILE A 5 1.35 -10.04 4.95
CA ILE A 5 0.60 -9.93 3.70
C ILE A 5 1.46 -9.15 2.73
N ALA A 6 1.45 -9.55 1.45
CA ALA A 6 2.01 -8.78 0.36
C ALA A 6 0.90 -8.50 -0.65
N ALA A 7 0.78 -7.24 -1.07
CA ALA A 7 -0.12 -6.83 -2.14
C ALA A 7 0.65 -5.97 -3.15
N GLN A 8 0.21 -6.00 -4.41
CA GLN A 8 0.85 -5.27 -5.49
C GLN A 8 -0.19 -4.62 -6.39
N ALA A 9 0.02 -3.34 -6.74
CA ALA A 9 -0.72 -2.68 -7.81
C ALA A 9 0.19 -2.53 -9.03
N VAL A 10 -0.26 -3.09 -10.17
CA VAL A 10 0.45 -3.03 -11.46
C VAL A 10 -0.30 -2.11 -12.43
N GLY A 11 0.38 -1.67 -13.48
CA GLY A 11 -0.21 -0.76 -14.46
C GLY A 11 -0.52 0.64 -13.92
N VAL A 12 -0.03 1.00 -12.73
CA VAL A 12 -0.24 2.33 -12.14
C VAL A 12 0.51 3.36 -12.98
N PRO A 13 -0.15 4.44 -13.45
CA PRO A 13 0.52 5.52 -14.18
C PRO A 13 1.48 6.25 -13.25
N ALA A 14 2.56 6.81 -13.80
CA ALA A 14 3.45 7.68 -13.03
C ALA A 14 2.75 8.98 -12.61
N GLY A 15 3.20 9.55 -11.49
CA GLY A 15 2.74 10.85 -11.01
C GLY A 15 1.37 10.86 -10.33
N LEU A 16 0.89 9.72 -9.80
CA LEU A 16 -0.18 9.69 -8.79
C LEU A 16 0.40 10.03 -7.42
N GLY A 17 -0.27 10.91 -6.67
CA GLY A 17 0.30 11.50 -5.45
C GLY A 17 1.04 12.79 -5.75
N SER A 18 1.58 13.41 -4.71
CA SER A 18 2.40 14.61 -4.82
C SER A 18 3.45 14.68 -3.72
N PHE A 19 4.54 15.39 -4.01
CA PHE A 19 5.55 15.78 -3.02
C PHE A 19 5.27 17.15 -2.38
N THR A 20 4.25 17.86 -2.86
CA THR A 20 3.93 19.25 -2.47
C THR A 20 3.51 19.36 -1.03
N GLN A 21 2.70 18.42 -0.54
CA GLN A 21 2.35 18.34 0.87
C GLN A 21 2.43 16.92 1.44
N TRP A 22 2.67 16.85 2.74
CA TRP A 22 2.90 15.61 3.46
C TRP A 22 1.72 14.64 3.40
N ASP A 23 0.48 15.16 3.33
CA ASP A 23 -0.78 14.42 3.24
C ASP A 23 -1.23 14.13 1.79
N GLU A 24 -0.55 14.73 0.81
CA GLU A 24 -0.72 14.44 -0.62
C GLU A 24 0.21 13.33 -1.13
N LYS A 25 1.08 12.81 -0.26
CA LYS A 25 1.97 11.70 -0.60
C LYS A 25 1.19 10.38 -0.68
N LEU A 26 1.34 9.67 -1.80
CA LEU A 26 0.64 8.41 -2.08
C LEU A 26 1.00 7.31 -1.07
N ASP A 27 2.28 7.15 -0.76
CA ASP A 27 2.77 6.18 0.24
C ASP A 27 2.22 6.47 1.64
N ALA A 28 2.14 7.75 2.05
CA ALA A 28 1.55 8.14 3.32
C ALA A 28 0.06 7.74 3.40
N HIS A 29 -0.71 7.99 2.35
CA HIS A 29 -2.12 7.58 2.31
C HIS A 29 -2.28 6.06 2.26
N ILE A 30 -1.47 5.35 1.47
CA ILE A 30 -1.47 3.87 1.43
C ILE A 30 -1.17 3.32 2.82
N ALA A 31 -0.18 3.88 3.53
CA ALA A 31 0.17 3.48 4.89
C ALA A 31 -1.01 3.67 5.85
N MET A 32 -1.68 4.83 5.80
CA MET A 32 -2.88 5.09 6.59
C MET A 32 -3.99 4.08 6.27
N SER A 33 -4.29 3.88 5.00
CA SER A 33 -5.36 2.99 4.53
C SER A 33 -5.12 1.55 4.99
N LEU A 34 -3.92 1.00 4.75
CA LEU A 34 -3.58 -0.37 5.15
C LEU A 34 -3.45 -0.54 6.67
N MET A 35 -2.91 0.45 7.38
CA MET A 35 -2.81 0.41 8.85
C MET A 35 -4.18 0.49 9.53
N SER A 36 -5.19 1.08 8.86
CA SER A 36 -6.56 1.15 9.38
C SER A 36 -7.29 -0.20 9.40
N ILE A 37 -6.81 -1.18 8.63
CA ILE A 37 -7.36 -2.53 8.61
C ILE A 37 -7.17 -3.17 10.00
N GLN A 38 -8.23 -3.78 10.53
CA GLN A 38 -8.19 -4.37 11.86
C GLN A 38 -7.08 -5.43 11.96
N ALA A 39 -6.35 -5.36 13.08
CA ALA A 39 -5.20 -6.20 13.39
C ALA A 39 -3.92 -5.96 12.56
N ILE A 40 -3.89 -5.02 11.60
CA ILE A 40 -2.64 -4.59 10.98
C ILE A 40 -1.84 -3.74 11.97
N LYS A 41 -0.53 -4.02 12.08
CA LYS A 41 0.40 -3.37 13.02
C LYS A 41 1.63 -2.77 12.37
N SER A 42 1.91 -3.09 11.11
CA SER A 42 2.96 -2.45 10.32
C SER A 42 2.54 -2.39 8.85
N VAL A 43 3.05 -1.39 8.14
CA VAL A 43 2.93 -1.25 6.69
C VAL A 43 4.30 -0.86 6.15
N GLU A 44 4.67 -1.45 5.03
CA GLU A 44 5.96 -1.28 4.36
C GLU A 44 5.72 -1.05 2.87
N ILE A 45 6.43 -0.08 2.28
CA ILE A 45 6.47 0.13 0.83
C ILE A 45 7.84 -0.38 0.32
N GLY A 46 7.83 -1.13 -0.78
CA GLY A 46 9.04 -1.68 -1.40
C GLY A 46 9.86 -2.57 -0.44
N LEU A 47 11.15 -2.23 -0.27
CA LEU A 47 12.01 -2.91 0.69
C LEU A 47 11.58 -2.70 2.15
N GLY A 48 10.80 -1.66 2.46
CA GLY A 48 10.28 -1.42 3.81
C GLY A 48 11.40 -1.29 4.83
N VAL A 49 11.27 -2.00 5.95
CA VAL A 49 12.28 -2.02 7.03
C VAL A 49 13.68 -2.43 6.55
N LYS A 50 13.79 -3.24 5.50
CA LYS A 50 15.09 -3.67 4.96
C LYS A 50 15.90 -2.50 4.39
N SER A 51 15.24 -1.40 3.98
CA SER A 51 15.91 -0.19 3.50
C SER A 51 16.85 0.42 4.55
N ALA A 52 16.52 0.30 5.84
CA ALA A 52 17.30 0.83 6.95
C ALA A 52 18.64 0.10 7.17
N PHE A 53 18.81 -1.09 6.57
CA PHE A 53 19.98 -1.95 6.77
C PHE A 53 20.88 -2.05 5.53
N ILE A 54 20.61 -1.28 4.47
CA ILE A 54 21.41 -1.28 3.25
C ILE A 54 21.95 0.11 2.92
N LYS A 55 23.08 0.17 2.20
CA LYS A 55 23.68 1.42 1.75
C LYS A 55 22.81 2.06 0.67
N GLY A 56 22.80 3.39 0.62
CA GLY A 56 22.10 4.14 -0.45
C GLY A 56 22.48 3.68 -1.86
N SER A 57 23.76 3.36 -2.10
CA SER A 57 24.24 2.83 -3.39
C SER A 57 23.63 1.47 -3.80
N LYS A 58 23.03 0.75 -2.85
CA LYS A 58 22.29 -0.51 -3.10
C LYS A 58 20.77 -0.35 -3.02
N TYR A 59 20.28 0.77 -2.50
CA TYR A 59 18.85 1.05 -2.36
C TYR A 59 18.29 1.74 -3.60
N GLN A 60 19.00 2.74 -4.14
CA GLN A 60 18.46 3.57 -5.21
C GLN A 60 18.16 2.75 -6.47
N ASP A 61 16.97 2.95 -7.02
CA ASP A 61 16.56 2.33 -8.29
C ASP A 61 17.01 3.23 -9.45
N SER A 62 18.10 2.82 -10.11
CA SER A 62 18.66 3.59 -11.22
C SER A 62 17.68 3.68 -12.39
N ILE A 63 17.57 4.87 -12.97
CA ILE A 63 16.69 5.18 -14.10
C ILE A 63 17.44 4.91 -15.40
N TYR A 64 16.80 4.18 -16.29
CA TYR A 64 17.25 3.89 -17.65
C TYR A 64 16.22 4.39 -18.66
N TYR A 65 16.65 4.61 -19.88
CA TYR A 65 15.78 5.03 -20.99
C TYR A 65 15.77 3.96 -22.07
N ASP A 66 14.58 3.60 -22.54
CA ASP A 66 14.38 2.74 -23.71
C ASP A 66 14.11 3.65 -24.92
N ASP A 67 15.10 3.76 -25.81
CA ASP A 67 15.02 4.60 -27.00
C ASP A 67 13.97 4.17 -28.01
N VAL A 68 13.61 2.88 -28.04
CA VAL A 68 12.62 2.33 -28.98
C VAL A 68 11.22 2.63 -28.48
N LYS A 69 10.97 2.40 -27.18
CA LYS A 69 9.66 2.64 -26.57
C LYS A 69 9.46 4.10 -26.16
N LYS A 70 10.53 4.89 -26.09
CA LYS A 70 10.55 6.27 -25.60
C LYS A 70 10.00 6.36 -24.17
N VAL A 71 10.48 5.48 -23.29
CA VAL A 71 10.03 5.37 -21.89
C VAL A 71 11.19 5.29 -20.92
N TYR A 72 11.00 5.84 -19.73
CA TYR A 72 11.90 5.62 -18.60
C TYR A 72 11.52 4.35 -17.85
N TYR A 73 12.52 3.57 -17.43
CA TYR A 73 12.31 2.34 -16.66
C TYR A 73 13.40 2.14 -15.60
N ARG A 74 13.11 1.24 -14.65
CA ARG A 74 14.04 0.81 -13.61
C ARG A 74 14.28 -0.69 -13.73
N LYS A 75 15.49 -1.14 -13.41
CA LYS A 75 15.84 -2.58 -13.36
C LYS A 75 15.54 -3.22 -12.02
N THR A 76 15.43 -2.41 -10.98
CA THR A 76 15.10 -2.79 -9.61
C THR A 76 13.89 -1.98 -9.14
N ASP A 77 13.24 -2.44 -8.07
CA ASP A 77 12.07 -1.78 -7.50
C ASP A 77 12.15 -1.78 -5.96
N ASN A 78 13.29 -1.32 -5.45
CA ASN A 78 13.54 -1.23 -4.01
C ASN A 78 12.63 -0.19 -3.34
N ALA A 79 12.31 0.89 -4.05
CA ALA A 79 11.37 1.92 -3.64
C ALA A 79 9.90 1.45 -3.66
N GLY A 80 9.62 0.34 -4.34
CA GLY A 80 8.28 -0.26 -4.40
C GLY A 80 7.28 0.61 -5.16
N GLY A 81 7.69 1.13 -6.30
CA GLY A 81 6.84 1.88 -7.22
C GLY A 81 6.53 3.32 -6.80
N ILE A 82 7.07 3.82 -5.69
CA ILE A 82 6.81 5.17 -5.18
C ILE A 82 8.11 5.90 -4.86
N GLU A 83 8.28 7.10 -5.42
CA GLU A 83 9.41 7.98 -5.15
C GLU A 83 8.91 9.39 -4.84
N GLY A 84 9.40 10.00 -3.76
CA GLY A 84 8.96 11.34 -3.35
C GLY A 84 7.48 11.44 -3.01
N GLY A 85 6.80 10.33 -2.70
CA GLY A 85 5.35 10.30 -2.48
C GLY A 85 4.52 10.23 -3.78
N MET A 86 5.15 9.98 -4.93
CA MET A 86 4.47 9.81 -6.21
C MET A 86 4.74 8.43 -6.81
N SER A 87 3.76 7.86 -7.53
CA SER A 87 4.00 6.66 -8.32
C SER A 87 5.06 6.92 -9.41
N ASN A 88 6.00 6.00 -9.58
CA ASN A 88 7.12 6.16 -10.52
C ASN A 88 6.96 5.35 -11.83
N GLY A 89 5.76 4.77 -12.04
CA GLY A 89 5.46 3.87 -13.14
C GLY A 89 5.86 2.41 -12.90
N GLY A 90 6.54 2.09 -11.79
CA GLY A 90 6.81 0.72 -11.34
C GLY A 90 5.57 0.00 -10.82
N ALA A 91 5.75 -1.18 -10.22
CA ALA A 91 4.71 -1.84 -9.47
C ALA A 91 4.68 -1.29 -8.04
N ILE A 92 3.52 -0.88 -7.54
CA ILE A 92 3.43 -0.42 -6.16
C ILE A 92 3.39 -1.66 -5.26
N ASN A 93 4.49 -1.89 -4.55
CA ASN A 93 4.71 -3.07 -3.71
C ASN A 93 4.50 -2.72 -2.25
N VAL A 94 3.54 -3.37 -1.60
CA VAL A 94 3.23 -3.13 -0.18
C VAL A 94 3.26 -4.42 0.61
N ARG A 95 3.73 -4.34 1.86
CA ARG A 95 3.59 -5.42 2.85
C ARG A 95 2.94 -4.88 4.11
N CYS A 96 2.14 -5.71 4.77
CA CYS A 96 1.62 -5.38 6.09
C CYS A 96 1.65 -6.59 7.03
N ALA A 97 1.90 -6.34 8.31
CA ALA A 97 1.90 -7.38 9.34
C ALA A 97 0.57 -7.39 10.08
N MET A 98 -0.13 -8.51 10.01
CA MET A 98 -1.32 -8.79 10.79
C MET A 98 -0.91 -9.49 12.09
N LYS A 99 -1.23 -8.88 13.25
CA LYS A 99 -1.08 -9.57 14.54
C LYS A 99 -2.03 -10.78 14.61
N PRO A 100 -1.73 -11.80 15.43
CA PRO A 100 -2.72 -12.82 15.75
C PRO A 100 -4.02 -12.19 16.25
N ILE A 101 -5.14 -12.76 15.85
CA ILE A 101 -6.45 -12.27 16.28
C ILE A 101 -6.56 -12.34 17.82
N PRO A 102 -7.30 -11.41 18.47
CA PRO A 102 -7.23 -11.26 19.92
C PRO A 102 -7.77 -12.45 20.72
N THR A 103 -8.75 -13.17 20.16
CA THR A 103 -9.44 -14.24 20.87
C THR A 103 -8.67 -15.56 20.75
N LEU A 104 -8.41 -16.20 21.89
CA LEU A 104 -7.84 -17.55 21.96
C LEU A 104 -8.93 -18.57 22.30
N MET A 105 -8.88 -19.75 21.68
CA MET A 105 -9.83 -20.84 21.91
C MET A 105 -9.83 -21.33 23.36
N LYS A 106 -8.66 -21.29 24.00
CA LYS A 106 -8.51 -21.56 25.43
C LYS A 106 -8.42 -20.22 26.17
N PRO A 107 -9.03 -20.10 27.36
CA PRO A 107 -9.10 -18.86 28.14
C PRO A 107 -7.76 -18.57 28.83
N TYR A 108 -6.69 -18.45 28.05
CA TYR A 108 -5.34 -18.21 28.57
C TYR A 108 -5.14 -16.77 29.00
N LEU A 109 -5.79 -15.83 28.32
CA LEU A 109 -5.61 -14.40 28.55
C LEU A 109 -6.30 -13.98 29.85
N ASP A 110 -5.50 -13.51 30.80
CA ASP A 110 -5.99 -12.75 31.95
C ASP A 110 -6.55 -11.40 31.50
N THR A 111 -7.63 -10.99 32.16
CA THR A 111 -8.28 -9.69 32.02
C THR A 111 -8.88 -9.30 33.36
N ALA A 112 -9.55 -8.16 33.42
CA ALA A 112 -10.25 -7.71 34.62
C ALA A 112 -11.72 -7.42 34.28
N ASP A 113 -12.61 -7.72 35.20
CA ASP A 113 -13.98 -7.23 35.13
C ASP A 113 -13.98 -5.72 35.40
N LEU A 114 -14.46 -4.93 34.44
CA LEU A 114 -14.40 -3.47 34.52
C LEU A 114 -15.32 -2.86 35.59
N LYS A 115 -16.27 -3.61 36.15
CA LYS A 115 -17.18 -3.13 37.21
C LYS A 115 -16.62 -3.42 38.59
N THR A 116 -16.03 -4.61 38.77
CA THR A 116 -15.58 -5.10 40.08
C THR A 116 -14.08 -4.96 40.29
N GLY A 117 -13.29 -4.86 39.21
CA GLY A 117 -11.83 -4.88 39.25
C GLY A 117 -11.23 -6.27 39.44
N GLU A 118 -12.05 -7.32 39.56
CA GLU A 118 -11.59 -8.67 39.82
C GLU A 118 -10.93 -9.32 38.59
N ALA A 119 -9.93 -10.16 38.84
CA ALA A 119 -9.27 -10.93 37.80
C ALA A 119 -10.25 -11.93 37.16
N LYS A 120 -10.30 -11.93 35.82
CA LYS A 120 -11.13 -12.83 35.00
C LYS A 120 -10.33 -13.32 33.80
N LYS A 121 -10.78 -14.38 33.14
CA LYS A 121 -10.27 -14.74 31.82
C LYS A 121 -11.04 -14.03 30.71
N ALA A 122 -10.32 -13.66 29.65
CA ALA A 122 -10.91 -13.00 28.49
C ALA A 122 -11.99 -13.86 27.84
N PHE A 123 -13.10 -13.22 27.47
CA PHE A 123 -14.22 -13.88 26.81
C PHE A 123 -13.86 -14.23 25.35
N ARG A 124 -14.51 -15.27 24.83
CA ARG A 124 -14.28 -15.78 23.48
C ARG A 124 -15.38 -15.30 22.53
N GLU A 125 -14.99 -14.48 21.56
CA GLU A 125 -15.89 -14.01 20.49
C GLU A 125 -15.76 -14.84 19.21
N ARG A 126 -14.53 -15.09 18.72
CA ARG A 126 -14.30 -15.82 17.46
C ARG A 126 -13.55 -17.14 17.64
N SER A 127 -13.58 -17.97 16.60
CA SER A 127 -12.99 -19.33 16.56
C SER A 127 -11.92 -19.54 15.50
N ASP A 128 -11.71 -18.56 14.61
CA ASP A 128 -10.71 -18.64 13.56
C ASP A 128 -9.30 -18.75 14.15
N ILE A 129 -8.41 -19.54 13.53
CA ILE A 129 -7.02 -19.67 13.98
C ILE A 129 -6.13 -18.64 13.27
N CYS A 130 -6.46 -18.33 12.01
CA CYS A 130 -5.72 -17.42 11.15
C CYS A 130 -6.70 -16.72 10.21
N ALA A 131 -6.62 -15.39 10.16
CA ALA A 131 -7.39 -14.55 9.25
C ALA A 131 -6.53 -13.85 8.19
N VAL A 132 -5.24 -14.20 8.11
CA VAL A 132 -4.28 -13.58 7.18
C VAL A 132 -4.71 -13.71 5.71
N PRO A 133 -5.19 -14.87 5.22
CA PRO A 133 -5.66 -14.98 3.83
C PRO A 133 -6.91 -14.14 3.52
N ALA A 134 -7.80 -13.95 4.50
CA ALA A 134 -8.95 -13.06 4.32
C ALA A 134 -8.52 -11.59 4.36
N ALA A 135 -7.60 -11.26 5.26
CA ALA A 135 -7.05 -9.91 5.39
C ALA A 135 -6.23 -9.48 4.16
N SER A 136 -5.65 -10.41 3.39
CA SER A 136 -4.96 -10.04 2.14
C SER A 136 -5.92 -9.49 1.10
N ILE A 137 -7.14 -10.03 0.99
CA ILE A 137 -8.18 -9.49 0.10
C ILE A 137 -8.62 -8.10 0.55
N VAL A 138 -8.72 -7.86 1.87
CA VAL A 138 -9.01 -6.52 2.41
C VAL A 138 -7.87 -5.56 2.10
N ALA A 139 -6.62 -5.99 2.18
CA ALA A 139 -5.44 -5.18 1.84
C ALA A 139 -5.40 -4.82 0.34
N GLU A 140 -5.72 -5.76 -0.55
CA GLU A 140 -5.86 -5.50 -1.99
C GLU A 140 -6.94 -4.46 -2.29
N ALA A 141 -8.11 -4.59 -1.64
CA ALA A 141 -9.18 -3.61 -1.77
C ALA A 141 -8.75 -2.22 -1.26
N ALA A 142 -8.16 -2.14 -0.08
CA ALA A 142 -7.69 -0.89 0.53
C ALA A 142 -6.58 -0.20 -0.32
N LEU A 143 -5.68 -0.98 -0.91
CA LEU A 143 -4.70 -0.49 -1.87
C LEU A 143 -5.41 0.05 -3.13
N SER A 144 -6.34 -0.71 -3.70
CA SER A 144 -7.10 -0.33 -4.90
C SER A 144 -7.87 0.97 -4.70
N PHE A 145 -8.54 1.15 -3.55
CA PHE A 145 -9.22 2.41 -3.21
C PHE A 145 -8.25 3.58 -3.10
N SER A 146 -7.05 3.37 -2.55
CA SER A 146 -6.02 4.41 -2.48
C SER A 146 -5.56 4.82 -3.88
N ILE A 147 -5.28 3.84 -4.75
CA ILE A 147 -4.90 4.12 -6.14
C ILE A 147 -6.01 4.85 -6.87
N CYS A 148 -7.26 4.38 -6.77
CA CYS A 148 -8.43 5.01 -7.39
C CYS A 148 -8.62 6.45 -6.93
N LEU A 149 -8.52 6.72 -5.62
CA LEU A 149 -8.63 8.07 -5.08
C LEU A 149 -7.60 9.02 -5.69
N PHE A 150 -6.33 8.62 -5.74
CA PHE A 150 -5.28 9.47 -6.31
C PHE A 150 -5.34 9.56 -7.84
N PHE A 151 -5.85 8.53 -8.50
CA PHE A 151 -6.15 8.56 -9.93
C PHE A 151 -7.21 9.61 -10.24
N LEU A 152 -8.34 9.59 -9.51
CA LEU A 152 -9.41 10.56 -9.67
C LEU A 152 -8.99 11.98 -9.24
N LYS A 153 -8.14 12.12 -8.21
CA LYS A 153 -7.56 13.44 -7.87
C LYS A 153 -6.75 14.04 -9.02
N LYS A 154 -6.02 13.21 -9.77
CA LYS A 154 -5.17 13.67 -10.88
C LYS A 154 -5.97 13.93 -12.16
N PHE A 155 -6.87 13.01 -12.51
CA PHE A 155 -7.56 13.02 -13.81
C PHE A 155 -8.97 13.59 -13.76
N GLY A 156 -9.58 13.73 -12.57
CA GLY A 156 -10.92 14.29 -12.39
C GLY A 156 -12.00 13.53 -13.16
N GLY A 157 -13.11 14.21 -13.41
CA GLY A 157 -14.23 13.75 -14.24
C GLY A 157 -15.39 13.12 -13.46
N ASP A 158 -16.59 13.33 -13.96
CA ASP A 158 -17.85 12.86 -13.36
C ASP A 158 -18.42 11.61 -14.06
N GLY A 159 -17.85 11.24 -15.21
CA GLY A 159 -18.20 10.05 -15.97
C GLY A 159 -16.98 9.27 -16.48
N LEU A 160 -17.15 7.96 -16.69
CA LEU A 160 -16.03 7.09 -17.12
C LEU A 160 -15.38 7.56 -18.43
N GLU A 161 -16.18 8.02 -19.39
CA GLU A 161 -15.66 8.52 -20.67
C GLU A 161 -14.83 9.80 -20.51
N GLU A 162 -15.21 10.67 -19.58
CA GLU A 162 -14.44 11.90 -19.26
C GLU A 162 -13.12 11.55 -18.56
N ILE A 163 -13.18 10.69 -17.54
CA ILE A 163 -11.99 10.17 -16.84
C ILE A 163 -11.01 9.56 -17.86
N LYS A 164 -11.53 8.73 -18.77
CA LYS A 164 -10.75 8.09 -19.82
C LYS A 164 -10.17 9.11 -20.80
N HIS A 165 -10.95 10.10 -21.23
CA HIS A 165 -10.47 11.19 -22.08
C HIS A 165 -9.30 11.95 -21.43
N ASN A 166 -9.41 12.31 -20.16
CA ASN A 166 -8.38 13.04 -19.43
C ASN A 166 -7.11 12.21 -19.25
N TYR A 167 -7.26 10.92 -18.91
CA TYR A 167 -6.14 9.99 -18.81
C TYR A 167 -5.44 9.79 -20.16
N GLU A 168 -6.18 9.52 -21.22
CA GLU A 168 -5.62 9.36 -22.57
C GLU A 168 -4.95 10.65 -23.06
N GLY A 169 -5.54 11.81 -22.81
CA GLY A 169 -4.96 13.11 -23.11
C GLY A 169 -3.60 13.29 -22.44
N TRP A 170 -3.52 12.98 -21.14
CA TRP A 170 -2.27 13.02 -20.38
C TRP A 170 -1.20 12.05 -20.93
N THR A 171 -1.59 10.82 -21.29
CA THR A 171 -0.64 9.85 -21.88
C THR A 171 -0.10 10.30 -23.24
N LYS A 172 -0.92 10.99 -24.05
CA LYS A 172 -0.55 11.51 -25.38
C LYS A 172 0.28 12.79 -25.31
N SER A 173 0.11 13.62 -24.28
CA SER A 173 0.83 14.89 -24.12
C SER A 173 2.33 14.75 -23.83
N GLY A 174 2.86 13.54 -23.71
CA GLY A 174 4.31 13.30 -23.77
C GLY A 174 5.07 13.54 -22.46
N ASP A 175 4.43 13.38 -21.30
CA ASP A 175 5.19 13.11 -20.09
C ASP A 175 5.72 11.67 -20.21
N ASP A 176 6.98 11.51 -20.64
CA ASP A 176 7.62 10.23 -21.01
C ASP A 176 7.63 9.16 -19.90
N SER A 177 7.15 9.51 -18.70
CA SER A 177 6.87 8.62 -17.58
C SER A 177 5.52 7.87 -17.67
N ALA A 178 4.62 8.29 -18.57
CA ALA A 178 3.24 7.82 -18.70
C ALA A 178 3.05 6.59 -19.60
N LYS A 179 4.04 6.28 -20.45
CA LYS A 179 3.92 5.27 -21.50
C LYS A 179 4.24 3.89 -20.92
N LYS A 180 3.25 3.00 -20.87
CA LYS A 180 3.42 1.55 -20.65
C LYS A 180 2.87 0.79 -21.84
#